data_AF-A0A1B8D0G4-F1
#
_entry.id   AF-A0A1B8D0G4-F1
#
_cell.length_a   1.000
_cell.length_b   1.000
_cell.length_c   1.000
_cell.angle_alpha   90.00
_cell.angle_beta   90.00
_cell.angle_gamma   90.00
#
_symmetry.space_group_name_H-M   'P 1'
#
loop_
_entity.id
_entity.type
_entity.pdbx_description
1 polymer ?
#
loop_
_entity_poly.entity_id
_entity_poly.type
_entity_poly.pdbx_seq_one_letter_code
_entity_poly.pdbx_strand_id
1 'polypeptide(L)'
;MARDHNRIKRLDGGVEGILTWISEIAWRDFYKHVLAHWPYICMNKPFKLEYTNIEWEYNQDQFEAWSKGRTGYPVVDAAMRQLNSCGWMHNRGRMIAASFLVKHLLLDWRIGERYFMEHLIDGDFASNNGGWGFSASTGVDPQPYFRIFNPLLQSEKFDPEGEYIKKWVPELRGIAGKAIHDPYDRGNGAEAKKSGYPERIVDHKESRDRCLARYKEGLGRKSYS
;
A
#
# COMPACT_ATOMS: atom_id res chain seq x y z
N MET A 1 -19.38 3.82 25.85
CA MET A 1 -18.94 3.64 24.45
C MET A 1 -18.60 5.01 23.85
N ALA A 2 -17.97 5.12 22.68
CA ALA A 2 -17.35 6.37 22.18
C ALA A 2 -18.24 7.63 22.24
N ARG A 3 -19.57 7.46 22.11
CA ARG A 3 -20.59 8.50 22.31
C ARG A 3 -20.62 9.11 23.72
N ASP A 4 -20.33 8.33 24.76
CA ASP A 4 -20.35 8.74 26.16
C ASP A 4 -19.07 9.50 26.56
N HIS A 5 -18.00 9.35 25.78
CA HIS A 5 -16.74 10.08 25.95
C HIS A 5 -16.63 11.27 24.99
N ASN A 6 -17.58 11.41 24.07
CA ASN A 6 -17.66 12.55 23.17
C ASN A 6 -18.48 13.66 23.84
N ARG A 7 -17.93 14.88 23.88
CA ARG A 7 -18.57 16.03 24.56
C ARG A 7 -19.87 16.51 23.88
N ILE A 8 -20.17 16.00 22.68
CA ILE A 8 -21.28 16.43 21.84
C ILE A 8 -22.01 15.18 21.32
N LYS A 9 -23.35 15.22 21.27
CA LYS A 9 -24.20 14.12 20.77
C LYS A 9 -24.19 13.95 19.23
N ARG A 10 -23.44 14.79 18.51
CA ARG A 10 -23.31 14.72 17.04
C ARG A 10 -22.20 13.75 16.66
N LEU A 11 -22.37 13.07 15.52
CA LEU A 11 -21.41 12.09 15.00
C LEU A 11 -20.20 12.76 14.33
N ASP A 12 -20.34 14.03 13.94
CA ASP A 12 -19.37 14.83 13.18
C ASP A 12 -18.75 15.98 14.01
N GLY A 13 -18.91 15.96 15.35
CA GLY A 13 -18.36 16.98 16.23
C GLY A 13 -17.81 16.41 17.54
N GLY A 14 -16.79 17.07 18.11
CA GLY A 14 -16.19 16.73 19.40
C GLY A 14 -14.71 16.35 19.33
N VAL A 15 -14.28 15.32 20.06
CA VAL A 15 -12.84 14.96 20.17
C VAL A 15 -12.34 14.33 18.87
N GLU A 16 -11.29 14.90 18.28
CA GLU A 16 -10.76 14.50 16.95
C GLU A 16 -10.48 12.99 16.85
N GLY A 17 -9.78 12.40 17.82
CA GLY A 17 -9.49 10.96 17.80
C GLY A 17 -10.73 10.07 17.83
N ILE A 18 -11.81 10.51 18.49
CA ILE A 18 -13.09 9.79 18.50
C ILE A 18 -13.75 9.90 17.12
N LEU A 19 -13.73 11.07 16.51
CA LEU A 19 -14.28 11.29 15.16
C LEU A 19 -13.57 10.44 14.11
N THR A 20 -12.23 10.40 14.15
CA THR A 20 -11.44 9.52 13.28
C THR A 20 -11.82 8.07 13.49
N TRP A 21 -11.90 7.60 14.75
CA TRP A 21 -12.28 6.22 15.03
C TRP A 21 -13.69 5.86 14.52
N ILE A 22 -14.67 6.76 14.68
CA ILE A 22 -16.03 6.58 14.12
C ILE A 22 -15.97 6.49 12.60
N SER A 23 -15.16 7.35 11.95
CA SER A 23 -14.96 7.32 10.50
C SER A 23 -14.36 5.99 10.02
N GLU A 24 -13.38 5.44 10.73
CA GLU A 24 -12.79 4.14 10.38
C GLU A 24 -13.82 3.00 10.47
N ILE A 25 -14.73 3.05 11.45
CA ILE A 25 -15.85 2.10 11.54
C ILE A 25 -16.83 2.29 10.39
N ALA A 26 -17.14 3.54 10.04
CA ALA A 26 -18.02 3.84 8.91
C ALA A 26 -17.45 3.30 7.59
N TRP A 27 -16.13 3.35 7.39
CA TRP A 27 -15.47 2.75 6.21
C TRP A 27 -15.69 1.24 6.13
N ARG A 28 -15.60 0.51 7.25
CA ARG A 28 -15.90 -0.92 7.29
C ARG A 28 -17.33 -1.21 6.83
N ASP A 29 -18.31 -0.47 7.35
CA ASP A 29 -19.71 -0.69 7.03
C ASP A 29 -20.02 -0.25 5.58
N PHE A 30 -19.39 0.81 5.11
CA PHE A 30 -19.45 1.26 3.72
C PHE A 30 -18.99 0.16 2.75
N TYR A 31 -17.83 -0.47 2.99
CA TYR A 31 -17.36 -1.54 2.10
C TYR A 31 -18.30 -2.75 2.08
N LYS A 32 -18.92 -3.08 3.21
CA LYS A 32 -19.95 -4.13 3.26
C LYS A 32 -21.21 -3.76 2.48
N HIS A 33 -21.63 -2.50 2.56
CA HIS A 33 -22.76 -2.01 1.76
C HIS A 33 -22.45 -2.08 0.27
N VAL A 34 -21.25 -1.68 -0.14
CA VAL A 34 -20.79 -1.76 -1.54
C VAL A 34 -20.82 -3.22 -2.02
N LEU A 35 -20.29 -4.14 -1.22
CA LEU A 35 -20.33 -5.56 -1.50
C LEU A 35 -21.75 -6.10 -1.70
N ALA A 36 -22.69 -5.73 -0.83
CA ALA A 36 -24.08 -6.19 -0.91
C ALA A 36 -24.82 -5.63 -2.15
N HIS A 37 -24.55 -4.39 -2.54
CA HIS A 37 -25.24 -3.74 -3.67
C HIS A 37 -24.62 -4.09 -5.03
N TRP A 38 -23.30 -4.34 -5.07
CA TRP A 38 -22.57 -4.65 -6.30
C TRP A 38 -21.81 -5.97 -6.17
N PRO A 39 -22.52 -7.12 -6.15
CA PRO A 39 -21.91 -8.43 -5.88
C PRO A 39 -20.87 -8.86 -6.92
N TYR A 40 -20.82 -8.23 -8.11
CA TYR A 40 -19.80 -8.51 -9.11
C TYR A 40 -18.37 -8.18 -8.65
N ILE A 41 -18.19 -7.37 -7.60
CA ILE A 41 -16.86 -7.09 -7.04
C ILE A 41 -16.21 -8.36 -6.47
N CYS A 42 -17.01 -9.35 -6.05
CA CYS A 42 -16.54 -10.68 -5.63
C CYS A 42 -16.03 -11.55 -6.78
N MET A 43 -16.23 -11.13 -8.03
CA MET A 43 -15.92 -11.93 -9.22
C MET A 43 -14.58 -11.52 -9.85
N ASN A 44 -13.64 -11.01 -9.03
CA ASN A 44 -12.34 -10.50 -9.45
C ASN A 44 -12.44 -9.37 -10.51
N LYS A 45 -13.51 -8.57 -10.44
CA LYS A 45 -13.73 -7.43 -11.34
C LYS A 45 -13.40 -6.12 -10.62
N PRO A 46 -12.78 -5.15 -11.32
CA PRO A 46 -12.69 -3.80 -10.77
C PRO A 46 -14.11 -3.21 -10.64
N PHE A 47 -14.31 -2.27 -9.71
CA PHE A 47 -15.58 -1.58 -9.56
C PHE A 47 -15.91 -0.77 -10.83
N LYS A 48 -14.90 -0.05 -11.35
CA LYS A 48 -14.99 0.64 -12.65
C LYS A 48 -14.49 -0.27 -13.75
N LEU A 49 -15.40 -0.81 -14.56
CA LEU A 49 -15.09 -1.81 -15.59
C LEU A 49 -14.08 -1.34 -16.64
N GLU A 50 -13.96 -0.03 -16.89
CA GLU A 50 -12.93 0.54 -17.78
C GLU A 50 -11.48 0.18 -17.36
N TYR A 51 -11.24 -0.08 -16.07
CA TYR A 51 -9.94 -0.51 -15.57
C TYR A 51 -9.63 -1.98 -15.85
N THR A 52 -10.58 -2.73 -16.44
CA THR A 52 -10.33 -4.11 -16.91
C THR A 52 -9.32 -4.14 -18.06
N ASN A 53 -9.18 -3.03 -18.79
CA ASN A 53 -8.28 -2.88 -19.93
C ASN A 53 -6.84 -2.55 -19.53
N ILE A 54 -6.54 -2.40 -18.23
CA ILE A 54 -5.18 -2.17 -17.76
C ILE A 54 -4.40 -3.48 -17.90
N GLU A 55 -3.38 -3.46 -18.75
CA GLU A 55 -2.47 -4.61 -18.85
C GLU A 55 -1.46 -4.59 -17.69
N TRP A 56 -1.59 -5.57 -16.81
CA TRP A 56 -0.68 -5.80 -15.69
C TRP A 56 0.56 -6.58 -16.14
N GLU A 57 1.67 -6.39 -15.42
CA GLU A 57 2.88 -7.17 -15.63
C GLU A 57 2.82 -8.51 -14.91
N TYR A 58 3.56 -9.48 -15.45
CA TYR A 58 3.81 -10.76 -14.80
C TYR A 58 5.30 -10.88 -14.53
N ASN A 59 5.68 -10.77 -13.26
CA ASN A 59 7.06 -10.95 -12.83
C ASN A 59 7.08 -11.63 -11.46
N GLN A 60 7.37 -12.94 -11.48
CA GLN A 60 7.37 -13.76 -10.28
C GLN A 60 8.47 -13.33 -9.30
N ASP A 61 9.66 -12.96 -9.78
CA ASP A 61 10.77 -12.53 -8.93
C ASP A 61 10.43 -11.24 -8.16
N GLN A 62 9.78 -10.28 -8.82
CA GLN A 62 9.32 -9.05 -8.18
C GLN A 62 8.20 -9.31 -7.17
N PHE A 63 7.27 -10.21 -7.48
CA PHE A 63 6.24 -10.62 -6.52
C PHE A 63 6.85 -11.32 -5.29
N GLU A 64 7.85 -12.17 -5.48
CA GLU A 64 8.58 -12.82 -4.40
C GLU A 64 9.38 -11.83 -3.56
N ALA A 65 10.04 -10.87 -4.20
CA ALA A 65 10.75 -9.80 -3.48
C ALA A 65 9.78 -8.95 -2.65
N TRP A 66 8.61 -8.61 -3.18
CA TRP A 66 7.56 -7.90 -2.45
C TRP A 66 7.01 -8.72 -1.29
N SER A 67 6.56 -9.95 -1.54
CA SER A 67 5.97 -10.82 -0.51
C SER A 67 6.95 -11.11 0.62
N LYS A 68 8.25 -11.29 0.33
CA LYS A 68 9.30 -11.55 1.34
C LYS A 68 9.85 -10.28 2.01
N GLY A 69 9.45 -9.08 1.59
CA GLY A 69 10.01 -7.82 2.10
C GLY A 69 11.51 -7.66 1.79
N ARG A 70 11.87 -7.83 0.52
CA ARG A 70 13.24 -7.73 -0.04
C ARG A 70 13.26 -6.83 -1.28
N THR A 71 12.45 -5.78 -1.31
CA THR A 71 12.32 -4.84 -2.43
C THR A 71 13.44 -3.82 -2.48
N GLY A 72 14.19 -3.65 -1.38
CA GLY A 72 15.19 -2.59 -1.23
C GLY A 72 14.59 -1.23 -0.88
N TYR A 73 13.27 -1.16 -0.67
CA TYR A 73 12.57 0.01 -0.10
C TYR A 73 12.24 -0.27 1.37
N PRO A 74 12.96 0.33 2.34
CA PRO A 74 12.91 -0.09 3.74
C PRO A 74 11.50 -0.07 4.37
N VAL A 75 10.67 0.91 4.03
CA VAL A 75 9.30 1.00 4.55
C VAL A 75 8.35 -0.06 3.98
N VAL A 76 8.55 -0.46 2.71
CA VAL A 76 7.78 -1.53 2.07
C VAL A 76 8.20 -2.87 2.67
N ASP A 77 9.51 -3.06 2.83
CA ASP A 77 10.07 -4.27 3.41
C ASP A 77 9.66 -4.45 4.87
N ALA A 78 9.69 -3.37 5.66
CA ALA A 78 9.19 -3.36 7.03
C ALA A 78 7.71 -3.75 7.10
N ALA A 79 6.88 -3.20 6.21
CA ALA A 79 5.45 -3.51 6.15
C ALA A 79 5.18 -4.98 5.83
N MET A 80 5.86 -5.53 4.82
CA MET A 80 5.68 -6.93 4.43
C MET A 80 6.23 -7.90 5.49
N ARG A 81 7.36 -7.58 6.12
CA ARG A 81 7.89 -8.37 7.24
C ARG A 81 7.00 -8.31 8.47
N GLN A 82 6.37 -7.17 8.75
CA GLN A 82 5.36 -7.06 9.81
C GLN A 82 4.21 -8.04 9.55
N LEU A 83 3.61 -7.97 8.36
CA LEU A 83 2.52 -8.87 7.96
C LEU A 83 2.91 -10.34 8.14
N ASN A 84 4.05 -10.74 7.60
CA ASN A 84 4.47 -12.14 7.61
C ASN A 84 4.83 -12.64 9.01
N SER A 85 5.26 -11.74 9.90
CA SER A 85 5.67 -12.12 11.24
C SER A 85 4.52 -12.25 12.23
N CYS A 86 3.48 -11.41 12.12
CA CYS A 86 2.40 -11.39 13.13
C CYS A 86 0.98 -11.41 12.55
N GLY A 87 0.83 -11.55 11.23
CA GLY A 87 -0.47 -11.59 10.56
C GLY A 87 -1.24 -10.26 10.62
N TRP A 88 -0.61 -9.16 11.02
CA TRP A 88 -1.25 -7.85 11.09
C TRP A 88 -0.31 -6.79 10.54
N MET A 89 -0.84 -5.83 9.79
CA MET A 89 -0.05 -4.73 9.23
C MET A 89 -0.75 -3.40 9.53
N HIS A 90 0.00 -2.39 9.98
CA HIS A 90 -0.58 -1.07 10.20
C HIS A 90 -1.22 -0.54 8.90
N ASN A 91 -2.37 0.15 8.99
CA ASN A 91 -3.13 0.59 7.81
C ASN A 91 -2.26 1.41 6.82
N ARG A 92 -1.41 2.30 7.33
CA ARG A 92 -0.44 3.04 6.48
C ARG A 92 0.52 2.11 5.74
N GLY A 93 1.01 1.05 6.41
CA GLY A 93 1.84 0.02 5.79
C GLY A 93 1.10 -0.70 4.68
N ARG A 94 -0.18 -1.05 4.90
CA ARG A 94 -1.04 -1.67 3.88
C ARG A 94 -1.14 -0.80 2.63
N MET A 95 -1.40 0.50 2.81
CA MET A 95 -1.48 1.46 1.70
C MET A 95 -0.15 1.57 0.92
N ILE A 96 0.99 1.65 1.63
CA ILE A 96 2.31 1.75 1.02
C ILE A 96 2.66 0.47 0.25
N ALA A 97 2.49 -0.69 0.87
CA ALA A 97 2.80 -1.99 0.27
C ALA A 97 1.90 -2.30 -0.94
N ALA A 98 0.59 -2.02 -0.84
CA ALA A 98 -0.35 -2.21 -1.94
C ALA A 98 -0.07 -1.23 -3.10
N SER A 99 0.17 0.05 -2.80
CA SER A 99 0.56 1.02 -3.84
C SER A 99 1.86 0.62 -4.52
N PHE A 100 2.84 0.08 -3.79
CA PHE A 100 4.10 -0.37 -4.38
C PHE A 100 3.88 -1.53 -5.35
N LEU A 101 3.12 -2.56 -4.95
CA LEU A 101 2.82 -3.69 -5.83
C LEU A 101 2.11 -3.25 -7.12
N VAL A 102 1.10 -2.39 -7.01
CA VAL A 102 0.24 -2.04 -8.17
C VAL A 102 0.81 -0.91 -9.02
N LYS A 103 1.56 0.03 -8.44
CA LYS A 103 2.05 1.23 -9.15
C LYS A 103 3.55 1.20 -9.40
N HIS A 104 4.36 0.54 -8.57
CA HIS A 104 5.81 0.43 -8.82
C HIS A 104 6.14 -0.82 -9.63
N LEU A 105 5.63 -1.97 -9.18
CA LEU A 105 5.86 -3.25 -9.86
C LEU A 105 4.86 -3.49 -11.00
N LEU A 106 3.76 -2.72 -11.04
CA LEU A 106 2.69 -2.84 -12.03
C LEU A 106 2.09 -4.26 -12.12
N LEU A 107 2.14 -5.00 -11.00
CA LEU A 107 1.54 -6.32 -10.89
C LEU A 107 0.05 -6.21 -10.60
N ASP A 108 -0.71 -7.24 -10.98
CA ASP A 108 -2.16 -7.28 -10.79
C ASP A 108 -2.51 -7.17 -9.29
N TRP A 109 -3.36 -6.21 -8.93
CA TRP A 109 -3.80 -6.01 -7.54
C TRP A 109 -4.42 -7.28 -6.93
N ARG A 110 -5.02 -8.17 -7.74
CA ARG A 110 -5.64 -9.42 -7.27
C ARG A 110 -4.65 -10.39 -6.65
N ILE A 111 -3.40 -10.42 -7.13
CA ILE A 111 -2.38 -11.29 -6.54
C ILE A 111 -1.96 -10.79 -5.16
N GLY A 112 -1.94 -9.47 -4.97
CA GLY A 112 -1.70 -8.85 -3.67
C GLY A 112 -2.90 -8.99 -2.73
N GLU A 113 -4.12 -8.84 -3.25
CA GLU A 113 -5.37 -9.04 -2.51
C GLU A 113 -5.44 -10.45 -1.91
N ARG A 114 -5.16 -11.47 -2.73
CA ARG A 114 -5.09 -12.86 -2.29
C ARG A 114 -4.02 -13.04 -1.23
N TYR A 115 -2.80 -12.53 -1.45
CA TYR A 115 -1.71 -12.64 -0.48
C TYR A 115 -2.09 -12.04 0.88
N PHE A 116 -2.72 -10.85 0.88
CA PHE A 116 -3.21 -10.22 2.10
C PHE A 116 -4.28 -11.07 2.78
N MET A 117 -5.24 -11.61 2.04
CA MET A 117 -6.30 -12.46 2.61
C MET A 117 -5.75 -13.76 3.23
N GLU A 118 -4.68 -14.31 2.69
CA GLU A 118 -4.03 -15.53 3.19
C GLU A 118 -3.20 -15.29 4.47
N HIS A 119 -2.73 -14.06 4.71
CA HIS A 119 -1.79 -13.74 5.80
C HIS A 119 -2.39 -12.85 6.89
N LEU A 120 -3.44 -12.08 6.60
CA LEU A 120 -4.05 -11.17 7.56
C LEU A 120 -4.97 -11.91 8.54
N ILE A 121 -4.68 -11.79 9.83
CA ILE A 121 -5.55 -12.26 10.92
C ILE A 121 -6.89 -11.51 10.94
N ASP A 122 -6.92 -10.29 10.42
CA ASP A 122 -8.12 -9.47 10.26
C ASP A 122 -8.68 -9.50 8.83
N GLY A 123 -8.39 -10.57 8.07
CA GLY A 123 -8.88 -10.78 6.72
C GLY A 123 -10.41 -10.72 6.63
N ASP A 124 -10.92 -9.64 6.04
CA ASP A 124 -12.33 -9.42 5.70
C ASP A 124 -12.41 -9.04 4.21
N PHE A 125 -13.17 -9.79 3.42
CA PHE A 125 -13.20 -9.61 1.97
C PHE A 125 -13.59 -8.18 1.57
N ALA A 126 -14.64 -7.63 2.18
CA ALA A 126 -15.14 -6.30 1.83
C ALA A 126 -14.07 -5.22 2.07
N SER A 127 -13.46 -5.23 3.25
CA SER A 127 -12.42 -4.27 3.63
C SER A 127 -11.13 -4.47 2.83
N ASN A 128 -10.73 -5.71 2.57
CA ASN A 128 -9.53 -6.01 1.79
C ASN A 128 -9.71 -5.60 0.32
N ASN A 129 -10.80 -6.02 -0.33
CA ASN A 129 -11.10 -5.64 -1.71
C ASN A 129 -11.22 -4.12 -1.87
N GLY A 130 -11.90 -3.47 -0.91
CA GLY A 130 -12.03 -2.02 -0.85
C GLY A 130 -10.68 -1.29 -0.77
N GLY A 131 -9.79 -1.75 0.12
CA GLY A 131 -8.45 -1.20 0.28
C GLY A 131 -7.55 -1.41 -0.95
N TRP A 132 -7.61 -2.60 -1.56
CA TRP A 132 -6.88 -2.87 -2.81
C TRP A 132 -7.42 -2.04 -3.97
N GLY A 133 -8.74 -1.91 -4.10
CA GLY A 133 -9.37 -1.04 -5.09
C GLY A 133 -9.00 0.43 -4.94
N PHE A 134 -8.83 0.91 -3.69
CA PHE A 134 -8.36 2.27 -3.41
C PHE A 134 -6.92 2.48 -3.91
N SER A 135 -6.00 1.57 -3.58
CA SER A 135 -4.58 1.64 -3.96
C SER A 135 -4.35 1.40 -5.46
N ALA A 136 -5.15 0.54 -6.08
CA ALA A 136 -5.07 0.20 -7.50
C ALA A 136 -5.78 1.22 -8.41
N SER A 137 -6.50 2.17 -7.83
CA SER A 137 -7.37 3.10 -8.56
C SER A 137 -8.58 2.47 -9.25
N THR A 138 -8.94 1.24 -8.89
CA THR A 138 -10.00 0.43 -9.53
C THR A 138 -11.28 0.31 -8.70
N GLY A 139 -11.28 0.83 -7.47
CA GLY A 139 -12.39 0.73 -6.51
C GLY A 139 -13.55 1.73 -6.69
N VAL A 140 -14.44 1.73 -5.71
CA VAL A 140 -15.67 2.56 -5.66
C VAL A 140 -15.38 4.06 -5.46
N ASP A 141 -14.45 4.38 -4.56
CA ASP A 141 -13.91 5.73 -4.36
C ASP A 141 -12.37 5.67 -4.38
N PRO A 142 -11.77 5.46 -5.56
CA PRO A 142 -10.35 5.20 -5.68
C PRO A 142 -9.50 6.46 -5.60
N GLN A 143 -8.24 6.33 -5.18
CA GLN A 143 -7.29 7.39 -5.50
C GLN A 143 -7.14 7.54 -7.01
N PRO A 144 -7.05 8.77 -7.55
CA PRO A 144 -6.79 8.97 -8.96
C PRO A 144 -5.51 8.26 -9.40
N TYR A 145 -5.51 7.61 -10.57
CA TYR A 145 -4.38 6.77 -11.00
C TYR A 145 -3.04 7.51 -11.12
N PHE A 146 -3.08 8.82 -11.34
CA PHE A 146 -1.88 9.66 -11.42
C PHE A 146 -1.27 9.98 -10.05
N ARG A 147 -1.97 9.65 -8.95
CA ARG A 147 -1.46 9.77 -7.59
C ARG A 147 -0.69 8.50 -7.23
N ILE A 148 0.60 8.51 -7.55
CA ILE A 148 1.53 7.42 -7.23
C ILE A 148 2.29 7.84 -5.98
N PHE A 149 2.21 7.05 -4.91
CA PHE A 149 2.97 7.35 -3.69
C PHE A 149 4.47 7.26 -3.96
N ASN A 150 5.24 8.21 -3.47
CA ASN A 150 6.68 8.04 -3.38
C ASN A 150 6.98 7.31 -2.05
N PRO A 151 7.44 6.03 -2.07
CA PRO A 151 7.66 5.26 -0.86
C PRO A 151 8.65 5.94 0.08
N LEU A 152 9.67 6.63 -0.46
CA LEU A 152 10.68 7.35 0.33
C LEU A 152 10.07 8.53 1.10
N LEU A 153 9.21 9.32 0.43
CA LEU A 153 8.50 10.42 1.09
C LEU A 153 7.46 9.92 2.11
N GLN A 154 6.81 8.79 1.83
CA GLN A 154 5.91 8.17 2.81
C GLN A 154 6.68 7.65 4.03
N SER A 155 7.86 7.06 3.79
CA SER A 155 8.79 6.56 4.80
C SER A 155 9.15 7.68 5.79
N GLU A 156 9.70 8.79 5.30
CA GLU A 156 10.10 9.92 6.13
C GLU A 156 8.92 10.59 6.85
N LYS A 157 7.75 10.64 6.21
CA LYS A 157 6.59 11.33 6.80
C LYS A 157 5.97 10.54 7.96
N PHE A 158 5.91 9.21 7.84
CA PHE A 158 5.16 8.37 8.77
C PHE A 158 6.07 7.56 9.72
N ASP A 159 7.38 7.54 9.48
CA ASP A 159 8.39 6.94 10.34
C ASP A 159 9.65 7.83 10.40
N PRO A 160 9.57 9.10 10.84
CA PRO A 160 10.65 10.09 10.66
C PRO A 160 12.02 9.68 11.24
N GLU A 161 12.02 8.86 12.29
CA GLU A 161 13.25 8.38 12.95
C GLU A 161 13.64 6.95 12.50
N GLY A 162 12.85 6.34 11.61
CA GLY A 162 13.08 4.99 11.10
C GLY A 162 12.81 3.89 12.13
N GLU A 163 12.12 4.15 13.23
CA GLU A 163 11.93 3.17 14.32
C GLU A 163 11.10 1.97 13.89
N TYR A 164 10.09 2.21 13.05
CA TYR A 164 9.31 1.11 12.46
C TYR A 164 10.18 0.26 11.52
N ILE A 165 11.01 0.90 10.69
CA ILE A 165 11.96 0.20 9.82
C ILE A 165 12.97 -0.60 10.64
N LYS A 166 13.63 -0.01 11.65
CA LYS A 166 14.61 -0.69 12.50
C LYS A 166 14.03 -1.89 13.25
N LYS A 167 12.74 -1.83 13.59
CA LYS A 167 12.03 -2.94 14.24
C LYS A 167 11.91 -4.15 13.31
N TRP A 168 11.44 -3.93 12.08
CA TRP A 168 11.08 -5.01 11.14
C TRP A 168 12.17 -5.37 10.13
N VAL A 169 13.16 -4.50 9.93
CA VAL A 169 14.33 -4.69 9.07
C VAL A 169 15.59 -4.60 9.95
N PRO A 170 15.84 -5.62 10.79
CA PRO A 170 16.89 -5.57 11.81
C PRO A 170 18.29 -5.33 11.26
N GLU A 171 18.56 -5.74 10.02
CA GLU A 171 19.83 -5.50 9.33
C GLU A 171 20.12 -4.01 9.06
N LEU A 172 19.11 -3.13 9.12
CA LEU A 172 19.29 -1.68 8.98
C LEU A 172 19.37 -0.93 10.32
N ARG A 173 19.35 -1.61 11.47
CA ARG A 173 19.36 -0.96 12.80
C ARG A 173 20.56 -0.04 13.04
N GLY A 174 21.70 -0.32 12.43
CA GLY A 174 22.92 0.49 12.53
C GLY A 174 22.86 1.79 11.72
N ILE A 175 21.93 1.91 10.77
CA ILE A 175 21.85 3.07 9.90
C ILE A 175 21.05 4.19 10.59
N ALA A 176 21.72 5.32 10.80
CA ALA A 176 21.16 6.47 11.48
C ALA A 176 20.67 7.55 10.52
N GLY A 177 19.80 8.43 11.03
CA GLY A 177 19.29 9.59 10.31
C GLY A 177 18.53 9.22 9.04
N LYS A 178 18.52 10.14 8.08
CA LYS A 178 17.73 10.02 6.85
C LYS A 178 18.12 8.85 5.94
N ALA A 179 19.30 8.25 6.15
CA ALA A 179 19.76 7.11 5.36
C ALA A 179 18.95 5.83 5.61
N ILE A 180 18.26 5.71 6.75
CA ILE A 180 17.39 4.56 7.07
C ILE A 180 16.26 4.36 6.05
N HIS A 181 15.85 5.43 5.36
CA HIS A 181 14.79 5.40 4.36
C HIS A 181 15.27 5.05 2.95
N ASP A 182 16.56 5.23 2.66
CA ASP A 182 17.16 5.04 1.33
C ASP A 182 18.67 4.84 1.43
N PRO A 183 19.15 3.69 1.95
CA PRO A 183 20.53 3.56 2.38
C PRO A 183 21.55 3.64 1.24
N TYR A 184 21.20 3.14 0.05
CA TYR A 184 22.10 3.13 -1.10
C TYR A 184 22.34 4.52 -1.68
N ASP A 185 21.31 5.33 -1.80
CA ASP A 185 21.43 6.68 -2.38
C ASP A 185 21.90 7.71 -1.36
N ARG A 186 21.84 7.40 -0.05
CA ARG A 186 22.18 8.34 1.04
C ARG A 186 23.48 8.02 1.76
N GLY A 187 24.38 7.30 1.09
CA GLY A 187 25.76 7.11 1.55
C GLY A 187 26.00 5.93 2.50
N ASN A 188 24.99 5.12 2.80
CA ASN A 188 25.10 3.91 3.65
C ASN A 188 24.98 2.60 2.85
N GLY A 189 25.07 2.63 1.52
CA GLY A 189 24.90 1.44 0.67
C GLY A 189 25.89 0.32 0.96
N ALA A 190 27.15 0.66 1.28
CA ALA A 190 28.16 -0.33 1.64
C ALA A 190 27.82 -1.06 2.96
N GLU A 191 27.29 -0.33 3.94
CA GLU A 191 26.86 -0.88 5.23
C GLU A 191 25.60 -1.72 5.11
N ALA A 192 24.61 -1.25 4.34
CA ALA A 192 23.39 -1.99 4.04
C ALA A 192 23.70 -3.32 3.31
N LYS A 193 24.57 -3.27 2.30
CA LYS A 193 25.01 -4.45 1.56
C LYS A 193 25.77 -5.44 2.43
N LYS A 194 26.69 -4.95 3.28
CA LYS A 194 27.42 -5.78 4.26
C LYS A 194 26.46 -6.48 5.24
N SER A 195 25.37 -5.81 5.60
CA SER A 195 24.33 -6.33 6.50
C SER A 195 23.33 -7.26 5.79
N GLY A 196 23.45 -7.44 4.47
CA GLY A 196 22.63 -8.33 3.67
C GLY A 196 21.30 -7.73 3.19
N TYR A 197 21.09 -6.42 3.37
CA TYR A 197 19.94 -5.72 2.81
C TYR A 197 20.09 -5.61 1.28
N PRO A 198 19.02 -5.78 0.48
CA PRO A 198 19.11 -5.73 -0.99
C PRO A 198 19.05 -4.30 -1.53
N GLU A 199 19.63 -4.10 -2.73
CA GLU A 199 19.43 -2.90 -3.53
C GLU A 199 17.98 -2.81 -4.04
N ARG A 200 17.53 -1.60 -4.41
CA ARG A 200 16.16 -1.37 -4.91
C ARG A 200 15.92 -2.17 -6.18
N ILE A 201 14.84 -2.96 -6.20
CA ILE A 201 14.48 -3.80 -7.36
C ILE A 201 13.93 -3.00 -8.55
N VAL A 202 13.52 -1.75 -8.32
CA VAL A 202 13.01 -0.82 -9.34
C VAL A 202 13.32 0.62 -8.96
N ASP A 203 13.52 1.49 -9.95
CA ASP A 203 13.61 2.94 -9.74
C ASP A 203 12.21 3.58 -9.62
N HIS A 204 12.07 4.58 -8.72
CA HIS A 204 10.78 5.22 -8.49
C HIS A 204 10.30 6.03 -9.71
N LYS A 205 11.18 6.79 -10.36
CA LYS A 205 10.83 7.67 -11.47
C LYS A 205 10.41 6.85 -12.68
N GLU A 206 11.21 5.85 -13.04
CA GLU A 206 10.90 4.92 -14.14
C GLU A 206 9.59 4.17 -13.89
N SER A 207 9.41 3.64 -12.68
CA SER A 207 8.18 2.93 -12.33
C SER A 207 6.94 3.83 -12.40
N ARG A 208 7.08 5.09 -11.94
CA ARG A 208 6.01 6.08 -11.99
C ARG A 208 5.60 6.38 -13.43
N ASP A 209 6.56 6.63 -14.31
CA ASP A 209 6.29 6.99 -15.70
C ASP A 209 5.69 5.80 -16.46
N ARG A 210 6.20 4.59 -16.22
CA ARG A 210 5.65 3.33 -16.72
C ARG A 210 4.20 3.11 -16.28
N CYS A 211 3.90 3.29 -15.00
CA CYS A 211 2.54 3.18 -14.48
C CYS A 211 1.61 4.20 -15.14
N LEU A 212 2.03 5.47 -15.27
CA LEU A 212 1.21 6.49 -15.92
C LEU A 212 0.91 6.16 -17.38
N ALA A 213 1.90 5.66 -18.12
CA ALA A 213 1.73 5.23 -19.50
C ALA A 213 0.69 4.10 -19.60
N ARG A 214 0.83 3.06 -18.76
CA ARG A 214 -0.08 1.90 -18.78
C ARG A 214 -1.52 2.27 -18.45
N TYR A 215 -1.73 3.16 -17.47
CA TYR A 215 -3.08 3.61 -17.14
C TYR A 215 -3.69 4.51 -18.21
N LYS A 216 -2.89 5.36 -18.87
CA LYS A 216 -3.37 6.16 -20.01
C LYS A 216 -3.82 5.26 -21.16
N GLU A 217 -3.02 4.25 -21.49
CA GLU A 217 -3.30 3.27 -22.54
C GLU A 217 -4.58 2.48 -22.24
N GLY A 218 -4.67 1.82 -21.08
CA GLY A 218 -5.83 1.00 -20.75
C GLY A 218 -7.13 1.81 -20.62
N LEU A 219 -7.06 3.08 -20.21
CA LEU A 219 -8.22 3.97 -20.17
C LEU A 219 -8.54 4.67 -21.51
N GLY A 220 -7.82 4.34 -22.59
CA GLY A 220 -8.03 4.94 -23.92
C GLY A 220 -7.72 6.44 -24.00
N ARG A 221 -6.98 6.98 -23.03
CA ARG A 221 -6.59 8.40 -22.97
C ARG A 221 -5.30 8.59 -23.77
N LYS A 222 -5.43 8.75 -25.10
CA LYS A 222 -4.29 9.02 -25.99
C LYS A 222 -3.44 10.19 -25.45
N SER A 223 -2.15 9.96 -25.29
CA SER A 223 -1.17 11.06 -25.28
C SER A 223 -1.10 11.61 -26.70
N TYR A 224 -1.71 12.76 -26.94
CA TYR A 224 -1.36 13.53 -28.13
C TYR A 224 0.10 13.93 -27.99
N SER A 225 0.91 13.45 -28.94
CA SER A 225 2.31 13.83 -29.14
C SER A 225 2.42 15.30 -29.48
#